data_AF-A0A951D2E3-F1
#
_entry.id   AF-A0A951D2E3-F1
#
_cell.length_a   1.000
_cell.length_b   1.000
_cell.length_c   1.000
_cell.angle_alpha   90.00
_cell.angle_beta   90.00
_cell.angle_gamma   90.00
#
_symmetry.space_group_name_H-M   'P 1'
#
loop_
_entity.id
_entity.type
_entity.pdbx_description
1 polymer ?
#
loop_
_entity_poly.entity_id
_entity_poly.type
_entity_poly.pdbx_seq_one_letter_code
_entity_poly.pdbx_strand_id
1 'polypeptide(L)'
;MRFADFLRTTVLASAGAASVLAALTVAGATGHGDDLLVPFAAGWWVLAGLTGIWLGRRAETSGPIASLLAGARTQASLPDVNPARTMLNRLWPLLVSTVGAGALAFVVPQVAAVATGFAIIWSLAWRRQASAVRAIEQRDGARFYVDKTSPFKPIRLVRTP
;
A
#
# COMPACT_ATOMS: atom_id res chain seq x y z
N MET A 1 -3.36 6.28 -14.98
CA MET A 1 -1.91 6.14 -14.71
C MET A 1 -1.51 4.68 -14.90
N ARG A 2 -0.22 4.36 -15.05
CA ARG A 2 0.22 2.96 -15.17
C ARG A 2 -0.02 2.18 -13.89
N PHE A 3 -0.40 0.91 -14.02
CA PHE A 3 -0.73 0.06 -12.88
C PHE A 3 0.50 -0.32 -12.05
N ALA A 4 1.64 -0.58 -12.69
CA ALA A 4 2.89 -0.80 -11.97
C ALA A 4 3.30 0.41 -11.10
N ASP A 5 3.10 1.63 -11.61
CA ASP A 5 3.38 2.86 -10.85
C ASP A 5 2.38 3.04 -9.70
N PHE A 6 1.11 2.69 -9.91
CA PHE A 6 0.11 2.65 -8.82
C PHE A 6 0.53 1.72 -7.68
N LEU A 7 0.96 0.50 -8.00
CA LEU A 7 1.42 -0.47 -7.00
C LEU A 7 2.64 0.06 -6.25
N ARG A 8 3.60 0.65 -6.95
CA ARG A 8 4.78 1.26 -6.33
C ARG A 8 4.38 2.39 -5.39
N THR A 9 3.51 3.28 -5.83
CA THR A 9 3.03 4.40 -5.00
C THR A 9 2.23 3.91 -3.79
N THR A 10 1.46 2.83 -3.92
CA THR A 10 0.76 2.20 -2.80
C THR A 10 1.74 1.70 -1.74
N VAL A 11 2.82 1.03 -2.16
CA VAL A 11 3.88 0.56 -1.25
C VAL A 11 4.55 1.74 -0.55
N LEU A 12 4.91 2.80 -1.29
CA LEU A 12 5.53 4.00 -0.73
C LEU A 12 4.59 4.76 0.22
N ALA A 13 3.30 4.85 -0.11
CA ALA A 13 2.31 5.48 0.75
C ALA A 13 2.11 4.70 2.05
N SER A 14 2.05 3.37 2.00
CA SER A 14 1.99 2.53 3.20
C SER A 14 3.25 2.65 4.04
N ALA A 15 4.44 2.70 3.41
CA ALA A 15 5.69 2.93 4.13
C ALA A 15 5.70 4.32 4.80
N GLY A 16 5.25 5.37 4.10
CA GLY A 16 5.11 6.71 4.67
C GLY A 16 4.13 6.76 5.83
N ALA A 17 2.97 6.09 5.71
CA ALA A 17 2.00 5.96 6.79
C ALA A 17 2.60 5.26 8.02
N ALA A 18 3.35 4.16 7.81
CA ALA A 18 4.07 3.48 8.87
C ALA A 18 5.05 4.43 9.59
N SER A 19 5.85 5.20 8.83
CA SER A 19 6.81 6.14 9.41
C SER A 19 6.14 7.23 10.26
N VAL A 20 5.05 7.82 9.77
CA VAL A 20 4.32 8.86 10.52
C VAL A 20 3.71 8.29 11.79
N LEU A 21 3.05 7.13 11.71
CA LEU A 21 2.42 6.49 12.87
C LEU A 21 3.46 6.00 13.90
N ALA A 22 4.62 5.55 13.44
CA ALA A 22 5.75 5.21 14.32
C ALA A 22 6.22 6.45 15.10
N ALA A 23 6.40 7.58 14.41
CA ALA A 23 6.79 8.83 15.02
C ALA A 23 5.76 9.30 16.06
N LEU A 24 4.46 9.22 15.74
CA LEU A 24 3.38 9.54 16.68
C LEU A 24 3.37 8.60 17.89
N THR A 25 3.67 7.32 17.70
CA THR A 25 3.77 6.34 18.80
C THR A 25 4.87 6.74 19.78
N VAL A 26 6.06 7.08 19.27
CA VAL A 26 7.21 7.50 20.10
C VAL A 26 6.91 8.83 20.80
N ALA A 27 6.32 9.80 20.10
CA ALA A 27 5.92 11.07 20.69
C ALA A 27 4.83 10.91 21.77
N GLY A 28 3.91 9.96 21.59
CA GLY A 28 2.87 9.65 22.58
C GLY A 28 3.43 8.97 23.83
N ALA A 29 4.45 8.11 23.67
CA ALA A 29 5.10 7.40 24.78
C ALA A 29 5.79 8.36 25.76
N THR A 30 6.48 9.38 25.24
CA THR A 30 7.18 10.37 26.09
C THR A 30 6.23 11.24 26.89
N GLY A 31 5.01 11.50 26.40
CA GLY A 31 4.00 12.29 27.10
C GLY A 31 3.26 11.57 28.22
N HIS A 32 3.17 10.23 28.17
CA HIS A 32 2.37 9.44 29.11
C HIS A 32 3.20 8.67 30.16
N GLY A 33 4.53 8.66 30.05
CA GLY A 33 5.40 7.92 30.97
C GLY A 33 5.22 6.40 30.89
N ASP A 34 4.73 5.89 29.75
CA ASP A 34 4.54 4.46 29.51
C ASP A 34 5.82 3.85 28.92
N ASP A 35 6.71 3.42 29.81
CA ASP A 35 8.01 2.83 29.46
C ASP A 35 7.88 1.50 28.68
N LEU A 36 6.72 0.83 28.74
CA LEU A 36 6.49 -0.45 28.07
C LEU A 36 5.94 -0.30 26.65
N LEU A 37 5.39 0.87 26.29
CA LEU A 37 4.80 1.10 24.98
C LEU A 37 5.83 0.94 23.84
N VAL A 38 6.99 1.56 23.98
CA VAL A 38 8.05 1.54 22.96
C VAL A 38 8.63 0.13 22.74
N PRO A 39 9.06 -0.63 23.77
CA PRO A 39 9.57 -1.98 23.55
C PRO A 39 8.50 -2.93 23.00
N PHE A 40 7.24 -2.80 23.44
CA PHE A 40 6.14 -3.57 22.87
C PHE A 40 5.91 -3.24 21.39
N ALA A 41 5.86 -1.96 21.05
CA ALA A 41 5.71 -1.50 19.67
C ALA A 41 6.87 -2.00 18.79
N ALA A 42 8.11 -1.91 19.28
CA ALA A 42 9.28 -2.41 18.58
C ALA A 42 9.19 -3.92 18.30
N GLY A 43 8.81 -4.72 19.30
CA GLY A 43 8.57 -6.16 19.13
C GLY A 43 7.51 -6.45 18.05
N TRP A 44 6.38 -5.73 18.10
CA TRP A 44 5.32 -5.85 17.10
C TRP A 44 5.81 -5.46 15.69
N TRP A 45 6.56 -4.37 15.55
CA TRP A 45 7.06 -3.90 14.26
C TRP A 45 8.09 -4.83 13.65
N VAL A 46 8.93 -5.46 14.47
CA VAL A 46 9.85 -6.52 14.01
C VAL A 46 9.07 -7.72 13.50
N LEU A 47 8.08 -8.21 14.24
CA LEU A 47 7.22 -9.31 13.81
C LEU A 47 6.49 -8.97 12.50
N ALA A 48 5.88 -7.78 12.43
CA ALA A 48 5.26 -7.25 11.23
C ALA A 48 6.22 -7.20 10.03
N GLY A 49 7.45 -6.74 10.26
CA GLY A 49 8.51 -6.69 9.26
C GLY A 49 8.85 -8.08 8.71
N LEU A 50 9.09 -9.05 9.60
CA LEU A 50 9.37 -10.44 9.24
C LEU A 50 8.21 -11.05 8.44
N THR A 51 6.97 -10.88 8.91
CA THR A 51 5.77 -11.36 8.21
C THR A 51 5.64 -10.74 6.83
N GLY A 52 5.78 -9.42 6.70
CA GLY A 52 5.72 -8.74 5.41
C GLY A 52 6.84 -9.16 4.44
N ILE A 53 8.07 -9.35 4.95
CA ILE A 53 9.18 -9.87 4.16
C ILE A 53 8.87 -11.26 3.63
N TRP A 54 8.39 -12.15 4.50
CA TRP A 54 8.06 -13.53 4.18
C TRP A 54 6.92 -13.64 3.18
N LEU A 55 5.83 -12.88 3.36
CA LEU A 55 4.70 -12.84 2.42
C LEU A 55 5.13 -12.31 1.04
N GLY A 56 5.93 -11.23 1.01
CA GLY A 56 6.40 -10.61 -0.23
C GLY A 56 7.63 -11.25 -0.86
N ARG A 57 8.04 -12.46 -0.43
CA ARG A 57 9.27 -13.12 -0.91
C ARG A 57 9.19 -13.53 -2.39
N ARG A 58 8.00 -13.85 -2.89
CA ARG A 58 7.81 -14.33 -4.27
C ARG A 58 7.96 -13.19 -5.27
N ALA A 59 8.67 -13.44 -6.36
CA ALA A 59 8.87 -12.49 -7.47
C ALA A 59 7.78 -12.64 -8.54
N GLU A 60 6.54 -12.87 -8.10
CA GLU A 60 5.38 -13.15 -8.95
C GLU A 60 4.23 -12.24 -8.54
N THR A 61 3.32 -11.99 -9.48
CA THR A 61 2.07 -11.30 -9.16
C THR A 61 1.22 -12.17 -8.25
N SER A 62 0.59 -11.55 -7.25
CA SER A 62 -0.40 -12.25 -6.41
C SER A 62 -1.57 -12.72 -7.27
N GLY A 63 -2.26 -13.79 -6.85
CA GLY A 63 -3.43 -14.34 -7.56
C GLY A 63 -4.46 -13.27 -7.98
N PRO A 64 -4.90 -12.37 -7.08
CA PRO A 64 -5.81 -11.28 -7.44
C PRO A 64 -5.25 -10.31 -8.50
N ILE A 65 -3.95 -10.00 -8.45
CA ILE A 65 -3.30 -9.13 -9.44
C ILE A 65 -3.21 -9.86 -10.78
N ALA A 66 -2.86 -11.14 -10.80
CA ALA A 66 -2.83 -11.94 -12.02
C ALA A 66 -4.21 -11.99 -12.69
N SER A 67 -5.28 -12.22 -11.91
CA SER A 67 -6.66 -12.17 -12.41
C SER A 67 -7.03 -10.79 -12.95
N LEU A 68 -6.58 -9.72 -12.29
CA LEU A 68 -6.81 -8.35 -12.73
C LEU A 68 -6.13 -8.04 -14.07
N LEU A 69 -4.89 -8.50 -14.26
CA LEU A 69 -4.16 -8.36 -15.52
C LEU A 69 -4.82 -9.17 -16.65
N ALA A 70 -5.24 -10.40 -16.36
CA ALA A 70 -5.94 -11.25 -17.32
C ALA A 70 -7.30 -10.66 -17.75
N GLY A 71 -7.99 -9.98 -16.83
CA GLY A 71 -9.24 -9.27 -17.11
C GLY A 71 -9.09 -7.89 -17.74
N ALA A 72 -7.87 -7.47 -18.11
CA ALA A 72 -7.64 -6.16 -18.68
C ALA A 72 -8.26 -6.02 -20.08
N ARG A 73 -9.03 -4.95 -20.30
CA ARG A 73 -9.64 -4.66 -21.61
C ARG A 73 -8.58 -4.13 -22.57
N THR A 74 -8.47 -4.68 -23.77
CA THR A 74 -7.60 -4.13 -24.82
C THR A 74 -8.18 -2.85 -25.43
N GLN A 75 -7.36 -1.81 -25.56
CA GLN A 75 -7.73 -0.58 -26.24
C GLN A 75 -6.54 -0.03 -27.04
N ALA A 76 -6.81 0.49 -28.26
CA ALA A 76 -5.79 1.03 -29.15
C ALA A 76 -5.41 2.49 -28.85
N SER A 77 -6.27 3.22 -28.14
CA SER A 77 -6.00 4.59 -27.70
C SER A 77 -5.55 4.63 -26.24
N LEU A 78 -4.67 5.59 -25.94
CA LEU A 78 -4.23 5.86 -24.58
C LEU A 78 -5.42 6.34 -23.72
N PRO A 79 -5.66 5.73 -22.56
CA PRO A 79 -6.69 6.20 -21.64
C PRO A 79 -6.31 7.55 -21.05
N ASP A 80 -7.30 8.39 -20.81
CA ASP A 80 -7.13 9.61 -20.03
C ASP A 80 -6.59 9.30 -18.63
N VAL A 81 -5.39 9.79 -18.33
CA VAL A 81 -4.73 9.57 -17.06
C VAL A 81 -4.87 10.77 -16.13
N ASN A 82 -5.50 10.57 -14.97
CA ASN A 82 -5.40 11.51 -13.85
C ASN A 82 -4.81 10.78 -12.63
N PRO A 83 -3.48 10.84 -12.45
CA PRO A 83 -2.79 10.08 -11.40
C PRO A 83 -3.27 10.45 -9.99
N ALA A 84 -3.37 11.74 -9.69
CA ALA A 84 -3.77 12.24 -8.38
C ALA A 84 -5.18 11.74 -7.99
N ARG A 85 -6.15 11.87 -8.91
CA ARG A 85 -7.51 11.37 -8.68
C ARG A 85 -7.56 9.86 -8.53
N THR A 86 -6.75 9.14 -9.30
CA THR A 86 -6.67 7.66 -9.18
C THR A 86 -6.14 7.25 -7.81
N MET A 87 -5.08 7.91 -7.35
CA MET A 87 -4.52 7.68 -6.02
C MET A 87 -5.54 7.99 -4.93
N LEU A 88 -6.20 9.15 -4.98
CA LEU A 88 -7.20 9.52 -3.98
C LEU A 88 -8.37 8.54 -3.97
N ASN A 89 -8.95 8.20 -5.14
CA ASN A 89 -10.07 7.27 -5.23
C ASN A 89 -9.75 5.85 -4.76
N ARG A 90 -8.47 5.44 -4.78
CA ARG A 90 -8.07 4.05 -4.50
C ARG A 90 -7.39 3.88 -3.16
N LEU A 91 -6.69 4.90 -2.70
CA LEU A 91 -5.94 4.91 -1.44
C LEU A 91 -6.65 5.70 -0.34
N TRP A 92 -7.87 6.22 -0.58
CA TRP A 92 -8.65 6.87 0.48
C TRP A 92 -8.82 6.00 1.73
N PRO A 93 -8.99 4.65 1.69
CA PRO A 93 -9.13 3.87 2.90
C PRO A 93 -7.86 3.89 3.73
N LEU A 94 -6.69 3.83 3.06
CA LEU A 94 -5.38 3.95 3.71
C LEU A 94 -5.19 5.35 4.31
N LEU A 95 -5.59 6.40 3.59
CA LEU A 95 -5.53 7.77 4.10
C LEU A 95 -6.41 7.93 5.35
N VAL A 96 -7.67 7.51 5.27
CA VAL A 96 -8.63 7.60 6.39
C VAL A 96 -8.15 6.77 7.57
N SER A 97 -7.64 5.56 7.35
CA SER A 97 -7.12 4.72 8.44
C SER A 97 -5.89 5.33 9.09
N THR A 98 -5.00 5.93 8.30
CA THR A 98 -3.76 6.55 8.81
C THR A 98 -4.08 7.81 9.61
N VAL A 99 -4.93 8.69 9.08
CA VAL A 99 -5.36 9.91 9.78
C VAL A 99 -6.16 9.56 11.03
N GLY A 100 -7.08 8.59 10.95
CA GLY A 100 -7.86 8.12 12.09
C GLY A 100 -6.98 7.52 13.18
N ALA A 101 -6.05 6.64 12.84
CA ALA A 101 -5.10 6.08 13.81
C ALA A 101 -4.20 7.16 14.43
N GLY A 102 -3.74 8.13 13.63
CA GLY A 102 -2.94 9.24 14.11
C GLY A 102 -3.72 10.17 15.06
N ALA A 103 -4.99 10.46 14.76
CA ALA A 103 -5.86 11.24 15.63
C ALA A 103 -6.17 10.50 16.94
N LEU A 104 -6.40 9.19 16.88
CA LEU A 104 -6.63 8.37 18.07
C LEU A 104 -5.36 8.23 18.93
N ALA A 105 -4.17 8.35 18.34
CA ALA A 105 -2.90 8.27 19.04
C ALA A 105 -2.75 9.29 20.18
N PHE A 106 -3.43 10.44 20.08
CA PHE A 106 -3.40 11.47 21.12
C PHE A 106 -4.10 11.03 22.41
N VAL A 107 -5.04 10.10 22.33
CA VAL A 107 -5.80 9.57 23.48
C VAL A 107 -5.33 8.17 23.83
N VAL A 108 -5.01 7.36 22.83
CA VAL A 108 -4.61 5.96 22.95
C VAL A 108 -3.39 5.71 22.05
N PRO A 109 -2.16 6.03 22.51
CA PRO A 109 -0.94 5.89 21.73
C PRO A 109 -0.71 4.48 21.15
N GLN A 110 -1.24 3.44 21.82
CA GLN A 110 -1.19 2.05 21.39
C GLN A 110 -1.84 1.84 20.01
N VAL A 111 -2.85 2.63 19.64
CA VAL A 111 -3.53 2.52 18.34
C VAL A 111 -2.57 2.83 17.19
N ALA A 112 -1.75 3.88 17.31
CA ALA A 112 -0.74 4.20 16.32
C ALA A 112 0.35 3.12 16.25
N ALA A 113 0.74 2.55 17.39
CA ALA A 113 1.74 1.46 17.44
C ALA A 113 1.27 0.24 16.64
N VAL A 114 0.02 -0.16 16.85
CA VAL A 114 -0.58 -1.32 16.15
C VAL A 114 -0.77 -1.02 14.66
N ALA A 115 -1.33 0.13 14.33
CA ALA A 115 -1.57 0.55 12.94
C ALA A 115 -0.26 0.65 12.12
N THR A 116 0.83 1.09 12.75
CA THR A 116 2.17 1.09 12.16
C THR A 116 2.58 -0.31 11.69
N GLY A 117 2.40 -1.33 12.52
CA GLY A 117 2.74 -2.71 12.16
C GLY A 117 1.97 -3.22 10.95
N PHE A 118 0.67 -2.91 10.85
CA PHE A 118 -0.11 -3.27 9.65
C PHE A 118 0.40 -2.58 8.38
N ALA A 119 0.75 -1.30 8.47
CA ALA A 119 1.33 -0.55 7.36
C ALA A 119 2.70 -1.12 6.94
N ILE A 120 3.53 -1.55 7.91
CA ILE A 120 4.78 -2.29 7.67
C ILE A 120 4.51 -3.60 6.90
N ILE A 121 3.57 -4.43 7.38
CA ILE A 121 3.24 -5.71 6.73
C ILE A 121 2.86 -5.48 5.27
N TRP A 122 1.93 -4.57 4.99
CA TRP A 122 1.45 -4.33 3.63
C TRP A 122 2.51 -3.74 2.70
N SER A 123 3.31 -2.77 3.18
CA SER A 123 4.38 -2.18 2.38
C SER A 123 5.40 -3.24 1.96
N LEU A 124 5.79 -4.13 2.87
CA LEU A 124 6.76 -5.18 2.60
C LEU A 124 6.17 -6.35 1.82
N ALA A 125 4.95 -6.77 2.12
CA ALA A 125 4.28 -7.86 1.42
C ALA A 125 4.12 -7.55 -0.08
N TRP A 126 3.88 -6.29 -0.44
CA TRP A 126 3.65 -5.88 -1.83
C TRP A 126 4.87 -5.29 -2.54
N ARG A 127 6.04 -5.23 -1.87
CA ARG A 127 7.26 -4.58 -2.38
C ARG A 127 7.72 -5.05 -3.76
N ARG A 128 7.40 -6.29 -4.16
CA ARG A 128 7.79 -6.91 -5.44
C ARG A 128 6.69 -6.92 -6.50
N GLN A 129 5.47 -6.48 -6.17
CA GLN A 129 4.33 -6.57 -7.11
C GLN A 129 4.51 -5.65 -8.31
N ALA A 130 4.98 -4.41 -8.10
CA ALA A 130 5.25 -3.47 -9.18
C ALA A 130 6.31 -3.99 -10.17
N SER A 131 7.39 -4.59 -9.67
CA SER A 131 8.42 -5.20 -10.52
C SER A 131 7.91 -6.43 -11.28
N ALA A 132 7.08 -7.26 -10.64
CA ALA A 132 6.49 -8.43 -11.29
C ALA A 132 5.55 -8.03 -12.44
N VAL A 133 4.73 -7.00 -12.25
CA VAL A 133 3.88 -6.45 -13.32
C VAL A 133 4.74 -5.89 -14.46
N ARG A 134 5.81 -5.14 -14.16
CA ARG A 134 6.71 -4.62 -15.20
C ARG A 134 7.39 -5.72 -16.01
N ALA A 135 7.76 -6.84 -15.39
CA ALA A 135 8.31 -7.98 -16.11
C ALA A 135 7.30 -8.59 -17.09
N ILE A 136 6.02 -8.65 -16.71
CA ILE A 136 4.93 -9.08 -17.59
C ILE A 136 4.73 -8.07 -18.73
N GLU A 137 4.71 -6.77 -18.42
CA GLU A 137 4.59 -5.70 -19.42
C GLU A 137 5.72 -5.77 -20.47
N GLN A 138 6.96 -6.01 -20.03
CA GLN A 138 8.12 -6.17 -20.90
C GLN A 138 8.05 -7.45 -21.74
N ARG A 139 7.63 -8.57 -21.15
CA ARG A 139 7.47 -9.85 -21.85
C ARG A 139 6.37 -9.79 -22.92
N ASP A 140 5.24 -9.16 -22.58
CA ASP A 140 4.03 -9.17 -23.41
C ASP A 140 3.94 -7.97 -24.37
N GLY A 141 4.94 -7.08 -24.36
CA GLY A 141 4.99 -5.88 -25.19
C GLY A 141 3.75 -4.99 -24.99
N ALA A 142 3.23 -4.94 -23.77
CA ALA A 142 1.98 -4.25 -23.47
C ALA A 142 2.09 -3.49 -22.14
N ARG A 143 1.28 -2.45 -22.00
CA ARG A 143 1.22 -1.62 -20.79
C ARG A 143 -0.16 -1.69 -20.18
N PHE A 144 -0.21 -1.76 -18.85
CA PHE A 144 -1.47 -1.77 -18.11
C PHE A 144 -1.73 -0.42 -17.46
N TYR A 145 -2.89 0.15 -17.74
CA TYR A 145 -3.36 1.42 -17.20
C TYR A 145 -4.57 1.19 -16.30
N VAL A 146 -4.62 1.91 -15.18
CA VAL A 146 -5.80 1.91 -14.31
C VAL A 146 -6.94 2.67 -14.98
N ASP A 147 -8.09 2.01 -15.11
CA ASP A 147 -9.30 2.56 -15.70
C ASP A 147 -10.05 3.49 -14.72
N LYS A 148 -10.75 4.48 -15.28
CA LYS A 148 -11.57 5.43 -14.53
C LYS A 148 -12.77 4.69 -13.96
N THR A 149 -12.73 4.45 -12.66
CA THR A 149 -13.76 3.71 -11.92
C THR A 149 -14.09 4.44 -10.61
N SER A 150 -15.33 4.28 -10.13
CA SER A 150 -15.77 4.85 -8.84
C SER A 150 -14.94 4.26 -7.67
N PRO A 151 -14.70 5.02 -6.58
CA PRO A 151 -13.98 4.54 -5.40
C PRO A 151 -14.51 3.22 -4.83
N PHE A 152 -15.83 3.00 -4.89
CA PHE A 152 -16.50 1.82 -4.35
C PHE A 152 -16.57 0.64 -5.35
N LYS A 153 -16.22 0.86 -6.62
CA LYS A 153 -16.16 -0.22 -7.61
C LYS A 153 -14.78 -0.86 -7.62
N PRO A 154 -14.67 -2.18 -7.90
CA PRO A 154 -13.39 -2.84 -8.11
C PRO A 154 -12.53 -2.11 -9.14
N ILE A 155 -11.22 -2.15 -8.94
CA ILE A 155 -10.27 -1.64 -9.92
C ILE A 155 -10.39 -2.43 -11.22
N ARG A 156 -10.25 -1.74 -12.36
CA ARG A 156 -10.21 -2.34 -13.70
C ARG A 156 -9.00 -1.82 -14.44
N LEU A 157 -8.50 -2.62 -15.36
CA LEU A 157 -7.32 -2.30 -16.15
C LEU A 157 -7.66 -2.22 -17.63
N VAL A 158 -6.95 -1.33 -18.32
CA VAL A 158 -6.90 -1.24 -19.77
C VAL A 158 -5.50 -1.66 -20.20
N ARG A 159 -5.41 -2.57 -21.17
CA ARG A 159 -4.19 -3.00 -21.82
C ARG A 159 -4.02 -2.20 -23.11
N THR A 160 -2.87 -1.55 -23.26
CA THR A 160 -2.46 -0.92 -24.52
C THR A 160 -1.20 -1.61 -25.05
N PRO A 161 -0.96 -1.62 -26.37
CA PRO A 161 0.36 -1.90 -26.91
C PRO A 161 1.41 -0.88 -26.44
#